data_AF-A0A954UZ81-F1
#
_entry.id   AF-A0A954UZ81-F1
#
_cell.length_a   1.000
_cell.length_b   1.000
_cell.length_c   1.000
_cell.angle_alpha   90.00
_cell.angle_beta   90.00
_cell.angle_gamma   90.00
#
_symmetry.space_group_name_H-M   'P 1'
#
loop_
_entity.id
_entity.type
_entity.pdbx_description
1 polymer ?
#
loop_
_entity_poly.entity_id
_entity_poly.type
_entity_poly.pdbx_seq_one_letter_code
_entity_poly.pdbx_strand_id
1 'polypeptide(L)' 'MERLTEPVVGSVDKETQPASWTVGDAKKPVYEAGLVNLTKEETTMMIHYSSERSQQATLFRMEQPEDQAANP' A
#
# COMPACT_ATOMS: atom_id res chain seq x y z
N MET A 1 -7.90 6.61 22.02
CA MET A 1 -8.25 6.14 20.67
C MET A 1 -7.85 4.68 20.60
N GLU A 2 -8.81 3.79 20.37
CA GLU A 2 -8.47 2.40 20.04
C GLU A 2 -7.80 2.38 18.64
N ARG A 3 -6.67 1.69 18.51
CA ARG A 3 -6.06 1.46 17.19
C ARG A 3 -6.88 0.36 16.50
N LEU A 4 -7.64 0.73 15.49
CA LEU A 4 -8.28 -0.24 14.60
C LEU A 4 -7.21 -0.70 13.59
N THR A 5 -6.90 -1.99 13.59
CA THR A 5 -6.03 -2.62 12.58
C THR A 5 -6.91 -3.28 11.54
N GLU A 6 -6.67 -2.99 10.26
CA GLU A 6 -7.33 -3.63 9.13
C GLU A 6 -6.33 -4.48 8.35
N PRO A 7 -6.73 -5.66 7.84
CA PRO A 7 -5.86 -6.46 6.99
C PRO A 7 -5.54 -5.72 5.68
N VAL A 8 -4.33 -5.94 5.18
CA VAL A 8 -3.94 -5.52 3.83
C VAL A 8 -3.79 -6.79 2.98
N VAL A 9 -4.53 -6.85 1.86
CA VAL A 9 -4.51 -7.99 0.96
C VAL A 9 -4.10 -7.51 -0.42
N GLY A 10 -3.15 -8.21 -1.04
CA GLY A 10 -2.62 -7.82 -2.33
C GLY A 10 -1.79 -8.90 -3.00
N SER A 11 -1.28 -8.57 -4.18
CA SER A 11 -0.42 -9.44 -4.96
C SER A 11 0.62 -8.64 -5.74
N VAL A 12 1.72 -9.29 -6.07
CA VAL A 12 2.72 -8.78 -7.02
C VAL A 12 2.48 -9.45 -8.36
N ASP A 13 2.36 -8.66 -9.42
CA ASP A 13 2.47 -9.18 -10.78
C ASP A 13 3.94 -9.55 -11.03
N LYS A 14 4.20 -10.84 -11.24
CA LYS A 14 5.57 -11.38 -11.36
C LYS A 14 6.24 -11.02 -12.69
N GLU A 15 5.46 -10.69 -13.72
CA GLU A 15 5.98 -10.33 -15.04
C GLU A 15 6.30 -8.84 -15.09
N THR A 16 5.37 -8.00 -14.63
CA THR A 16 5.51 -6.54 -14.74
C THR A 16 6.08 -5.88 -13.48
N GLN A 17 6.14 -6.61 -12.35
CA GLN A 17 6.67 -6.20 -11.04
C GLN A 17 5.95 -5.08 -10.23
N PRO A 18 4.71 -4.63 -10.50
CA PRO A 18 3.94 -3.83 -9.55
C PRO A 18 3.31 -4.70 -8.46
N ALA A 19 3.20 -4.11 -7.27
CA ALA A 19 2.37 -4.59 -6.18
C ALA A 19 1.04 -3.84 -6.19
N SER A 20 -0.07 -4.57 -6.08
CA SER A 20 -1.42 -4.02 -5.92
C SER A 20 -2.07 -4.54 -4.64
N TRP A 21 -2.72 -3.67 -3.86
CA TRP A 21 -3.36 -4.06 -2.61
C TRP A 21 -4.65 -3.27 -2.30
N THR A 22 -5.46 -3.81 -1.39
CA THR A 22 -6.61 -3.16 -0.76
C THR A 22 -6.53 -3.27 0.76
N VAL A 23 -7.36 -2.51 1.46
CA VAL A 23 -7.42 -2.47 2.93
C VAL A 23 -8.80 -2.94 3.41
N GLY A 24 -8.82 -3.78 4.45
CA GLY A 24 -10.03 -4.38 4.99
C GLY A 24 -10.72 -5.32 3.99
N ASP A 25 -12.04 -5.41 4.08
CA ASP A 25 -12.87 -6.22 3.17
C ASP A 25 -13.20 -5.51 1.85
N ALA A 26 -12.71 -4.29 1.68
CA ALA A 26 -13.01 -3.48 0.50
C ALA A 26 -12.24 -3.97 -0.74
N LYS A 27 -12.92 -4.03 -1.88
CA LYS A 27 -12.28 -4.30 -3.19
C LYS A 27 -11.72 -3.05 -3.86
N LYS A 28 -12.08 -1.86 -3.36
CA LYS A 28 -11.67 -0.56 -3.88
C LYS A 28 -11.55 0.46 -2.74
N PRO A 29 -10.68 1.47 -2.87
CA PRO A 29 -9.74 1.65 -3.98
C PRO A 29 -8.63 0.59 -3.99
N VAL A 30 -8.10 0.30 -5.17
CA VAL A 30 -6.88 -0.51 -5.32
C VAL A 30 -5.70 0.44 -5.32
N TYR A 31 -4.71 0.16 -4.47
CA TYR A 31 -3.46 0.88 -4.39
C TYR A 31 -2.40 0.14 -5.19
N GLU A 32 -1.61 0.85 -5.99
CA GLU A 32 -0.59 0.24 -6.85
C GLU A 32 0.73 1.02 -6.78
N ALA A 33 1.84 0.29 -6.65
CA ALA A 33 3.19 0.85 -6.79
C ALA A 33 4.15 -0.22 -7.33
N GLY A 34 5.22 0.20 -8.01
CA GLY A 34 6.30 -0.71 -8.41
C GLY A 34 6.93 -1.38 -7.18
N LEU A 35 7.22 -2.69 -7.23
CA LEU A 35 7.79 -3.41 -6.09
C LEU A 35 9.10 -2.79 -5.58
N VAL A 36 9.98 -2.40 -6.50
CA VAL A 36 11.24 -1.71 -6.16
C VAL A 36 10.99 -0.31 -5.56
N ASN A 37 9.89 0.34 -5.92
CA ASN A 37 9.56 1.66 -5.36
C ASN A 37 9.19 1.57 -3.88
N LEU A 38 8.63 0.44 -3.43
CA LEU A 38 8.29 0.19 -2.02
C LEU A 38 9.50 0.04 -1.10
N THR A 39 10.73 0.02 -1.62
CA THR A 39 11.96 0.02 -0.80
C THR A 39 12.51 1.42 -0.55
N LYS A 40 11.95 2.46 -1.18
CA LYS A 40 12.40 3.84 -1.05
C LYS A 40 11.76 4.53 0.17
N GLU A 41 12.33 5.66 0.56
CA GLU A 41 11.77 6.56 1.57
C GLU A 41 10.56 7.33 1.04
N GLU A 42 10.60 7.68 -0.24
CA GLU A 42 9.54 8.39 -0.93
C GLU A 42 9.38 7.80 -2.33
N THR A 43 8.14 7.59 -2.75
CA THR A 43 7.85 7.16 -4.11
C THR A 43 6.46 7.56 -4.58
N THR A 44 6.20 7.39 -5.86
CA THR A 44 4.90 7.59 -6.47
C THR A 44 4.08 6.31 -6.44
N MET A 45 2.79 6.44 -6.14
CA MET A 45 1.80 5.37 -6.22
C MET A 45 0.53 5.82 -6.96
N MET A 46 -0.26 4.85 -7.40
CA MET A 46 -1.58 5.07 -7.98
C MET A 46 -2.67 4.58 -7.03
N ILE A 47 -3.80 5.29 -7.01
CA ILE A 47 -5.01 4.97 -6.27
C ILE A 47 -6.14 4.83 -7.28
N HIS A 48 -6.66 3.62 -7.47
CA HIS A 48 -7.71 3.29 -8.45
C HIS A 48 -9.07 3.18 -7.75
N TYR A 49 -9.90 4.22 -7.86
CA TYR A 49 -11.26 4.25 -7.30
C TYR A 49 -12.28 3.54 -8.21
N SER A 50 -12.04 3.57 -9.52
CA SER A 50 -12.80 2.84 -10.53
C SER A 50 -11.95 2.65 -11.79
N SER A 51 -12.49 1.99 -12.82
CA SER A 51 -11.84 1.88 -14.13
C SER A 51 -11.59 3.23 -14.80
N GLU A 52 -12.37 4.25 -14.45
CA GLU A 52 -12.32 5.59 -15.05
C GLU A 52 -11.71 6.65 -14.13
N ARG A 53 -11.51 6.31 -12.84
CA ARG A 53 -11.04 7.27 -11.84
C ARG A 53 -9.83 6.71 -11.10
N SER A 54 -8.68 7.29 -11.40
CA SER A 54 -7.43 7.05 -10.69
C SER A 54 -6.79 8.36 -10.26
N GLN A 55 -6.02 8.30 -9.18
CA GLN A 55 -5.25 9.43 -8.67
C GLN A 55 -3.81 9.01 -8.41
N GLN A 56 -2.87 9.88 -8.73
CA GLN A 56 -1.49 9.72 -8.31
C GLN A 56 -1.31 10.31 -6.91
N ALA A 57 -0.59 9.60 -6.05
CA ALA A 57 -0.22 10.05 -4.72
C ALA A 57 1.26 9.80 -4.46
N THR A 58 1.81 10.51 -3.48
CA THR A 58 3.14 10.22 -2.94
C THR A 58 3.00 9.30 -1.73
N LEU A 59 3.78 8.23 -1.73
CA LEU A 59 3.91 7.29 -0.62
C LEU A 59 5.20 7.60 0.13
N PHE A 60 5.07 7.96 1.41
CA PHE A 60 6.18 8.21 2.31
C PHE A 60 6.36 7.02 3.26
N ARG A 61 7.60 6.57 3.46
CA ARG A 61 7.96 5.62 4.51
C ARG A 61 7.85 6.31 5.86
N MET A 62 7.06 5.73 6.75
CA MET A 62 7.00 6.18 8.14
C MET A 62 8.01 5.40 8.97
N GLU A 63 8.68 6.10 9.89
CA GLU A 63 9.50 5.46 10.91
C GLU A 63 8.66 4.50 11.74
N GLN A 64 9.20 3.33 12.02
CA GLN A 64 8.54 2.36 12.88
C GLN A 64 8.45 2.93 14.30
N PRO A 65 7.27 2.96 14.94
CA PRO A 65 7.15 3.41 16.32
C PRO A 65 8.00 2.53 17.26
N GLU A 66 8.70 3.14 18.22
CA GLU A 66 9.59 2.45 19.18
C GLU A 66 8.88 1.31 19.94
N ASP A 67 7.58 1.49 20.24
CA ASP A 67 6.75 0.51 20.95
C ASP A 67 6.27 -0.68 20.09
N GLN A 68 6.57 -0.72 18.79
CA GLN A 68 6.15 -1.78 17.86
C GLN A 68 7.26 -2.77 17.51
N ALA A 69 8.45 -2.63 18.10
CA ALA A 69 9.59 -3.52 17.91
C ALA A 69 9.46 -4.85 18.67
N ALA A 70 8.35 -5.56 18.53
CA ALA A 70 8.23 -6.99 18.85
C ALA A 70 6.86 -7.52 18.43
N ASN A 71 6.77 -8.11 17.24
CA ASN A 71 5.88 -9.24 17.06
C ASN A 71 6.59 -10.23 16.11
N PRO A 72 7.01 -11.41 16.61
CA PRO A 72 7.68 -12.42 15.79
C PRO A 72 6.78 -13.01 14.70
#